data_AF-A0A968LAC0-F1
#
_entry.id   AF-A0A968LAC0-F1
#
_cell.length_a   1.000
_cell.length_b   1.000
_cell.length_c   1.000
_cell.angle_alpha   90.00
_cell.angle_beta   90.00
_cell.angle_gamma   90.00
#
_symmetry.space_group_name_H-M   'P 1'
#
loop_
_entity.id
_entity.type
_entity.pdbx_description
1 polymer ?
#
loop_
_entity_poly.entity_id
_entity_poly.type
_entity_poly.pdbx_seq_one_letter_code
_entity_poly.pdbx_strand_id
1 'polypeptide(L)'
;MSAESKILVVDDELVVIKSAERVLKSEGYQIEGALGGREAILKMEQGTYDLVFTDLKMPEVDGITLIRWIKKSRPNIGIVIITGYPSQDTMKEAIELGIIDYVPKPFTPSVLLDVTKRAVEWAEGRKPSEEKAVAEEFPPAMAKELDRVIREYRQRPGCLIPVLQRAQEIVGFLPPVVQKRIAKGLNMPEAEVHSVVSFYSFFTMKPRGDHNVRVCLGTACYVKGIEGVLAKIKDQLKIDIGETTEDRKFSIEGVRCLGACGLAPVMMIDQETYGALTPSKALKIISQYGGPASGQSPEEETAAVAEQEG
;
A
#
# COMPACT_ATOMS: atom_id res chain seq x y z
N MET A 1 25.11 14.18 0.38
CA MET A 1 25.32 14.10 1.84
C MET A 1 24.02 13.55 2.41
N SER A 2 23.95 12.22 2.56
CA SER A 2 22.75 11.53 3.04
C SER A 2 22.51 11.84 4.51
N ALA A 3 21.25 11.96 4.90
CA ALA A 3 20.83 12.19 6.28
C ALA A 3 21.50 11.15 7.23
N GLU A 4 21.88 11.58 8.43
CA GLU A 4 22.50 10.74 9.47
C GLU A 4 21.57 9.57 9.85
N SER A 5 21.66 8.45 9.12
CA SER A 5 20.82 7.28 9.35
C SER A 5 21.19 6.65 10.69
N LYS A 6 20.17 6.33 11.49
CA LYS A 6 20.35 5.77 12.83
C LYS A 6 20.22 4.25 12.79
N ILE A 7 21.28 3.56 13.20
CA ILE A 7 21.44 2.11 13.08
C ILE A 7 21.55 1.50 14.47
N LEU A 8 20.75 0.47 14.73
CA LEU A 8 20.86 -0.37 15.93
C LEU A 8 21.65 -1.64 15.58
N VAL A 9 22.68 -1.95 16.37
CA VAL A 9 23.45 -3.20 16.24
C VAL A 9 23.15 -4.08 17.44
N VAL A 10 22.63 -5.28 17.20
CA VAL A 10 22.20 -6.23 18.22
C VAL A 10 23.05 -7.49 18.14
N ASP A 11 23.81 -7.75 19.19
CA ASP A 11 24.74 -8.88 19.25
C ASP A 11 25.01 -9.20 20.72
N ASP A 12 25.05 -10.48 21.10
CA ASP A 12 25.40 -10.86 22.48
C ASP A 12 26.89 -10.69 22.78
N GLU A 13 27.72 -10.49 21.76
CA GLU A 13 29.13 -10.19 21.88
C GLU A 13 29.42 -8.68 21.80
N LEU A 14 29.77 -8.06 22.94
CA LEU A 14 30.14 -6.63 23.00
C LEU A 14 31.27 -6.26 22.02
N VAL A 15 32.19 -7.19 21.75
CA VAL A 15 33.31 -6.98 20.81
C VAL A 15 32.78 -6.76 19.39
N VAL A 16 31.74 -7.49 18.98
CA VAL A 16 31.12 -7.34 17.66
C VAL A 16 30.42 -5.99 17.55
N ILE A 17 29.63 -5.62 18.57
CA ILE A 17 29.00 -4.29 18.64
C ILE A 17 30.05 -3.18 18.51
N LYS A 18 31.12 -3.24 19.31
CA LYS A 18 32.17 -2.22 19.32
C LYS A 18 32.93 -2.15 17.99
N SER A 19 33.12 -3.30 17.33
CA SER A 19 33.74 -3.36 16.01
C SER A 19 32.85 -2.71 14.95
N ALA A 20 31.56 -3.03 14.94
CA ALA A 20 30.59 -2.42 14.03
C ALA A 20 30.44 -0.91 14.31
N GLU A 21 30.29 -0.51 15.57
CA GLU A 21 30.24 0.91 15.98
C GLU A 21 31.43 1.70 15.46
N ARG A 22 32.66 1.16 15.60
CA ARG A 22 33.87 1.84 15.16
C ARG A 22 33.91 2.04 13.64
N VAL A 23 33.54 1.00 12.88
CA VAL A 23 33.55 1.03 11.41
C VAL A 23 32.45 1.91 10.85
N LEU A 24 31.24 1.84 11.42
CA LEU A 24 30.10 2.58 10.88
C LEU A 24 30.11 4.06 11.31
N LYS A 25 30.58 4.38 12.52
CA LYS A 25 30.72 5.78 12.94
C LYS A 25 31.75 6.55 12.10
N SER A 26 32.78 5.90 11.56
CA SER A 26 33.75 6.58 10.69
C SER A 26 33.15 7.05 9.35
N GLU A 27 32.02 6.48 8.94
CA GLU A 27 31.28 6.90 7.74
C GLU A 27 30.13 7.89 8.05
N GLY A 28 29.99 8.32 9.31
CA GLY A 28 28.98 9.32 9.71
C GLY A 28 27.62 8.77 10.13
N TYR A 29 27.48 7.46 10.34
CA TYR A 29 26.24 6.86 10.85
C TYR A 29 26.10 7.01 12.37
N GLN A 30 24.86 7.22 12.85
CA GLN A 30 24.56 7.17 14.28
C GLN A 30 24.33 5.74 14.73
N ILE A 31 25.22 5.20 15.56
CA ILE A 31 25.16 3.79 15.99
C ILE A 31 24.85 3.67 17.47
N GLU A 32 23.91 2.79 17.77
CA GLU A 32 23.61 2.32 19.11
C GLU A 32 23.72 0.79 19.16
N GLY A 33 24.30 0.24 20.22
CA GLY A 33 24.45 -1.19 20.43
C GLY A 33 23.44 -1.75 21.42
N ALA A 34 23.03 -3.02 21.28
CA ALA A 34 22.25 -3.77 22.26
C ALA A 34 22.81 -5.18 22.42
N LEU A 35 22.92 -5.68 23.65
CA LEU A 35 23.53 -6.99 23.98
C LEU A 35 22.58 -8.18 23.81
N GLY A 36 21.41 -7.97 23.21
CA GLY A 36 20.42 -9.02 22.98
C GLY A 36 19.06 -8.45 22.59
N GLY A 37 18.14 -9.34 22.18
CA GLY A 37 16.84 -8.95 21.64
C GLY A 37 15.97 -8.15 22.61
N ARG A 38 16.02 -8.44 23.92
CA ARG A 38 15.23 -7.70 24.92
C ARG A 38 15.67 -6.23 25.06
N GLU A 39 16.97 -5.99 25.11
CA GLU A 39 17.52 -4.64 25.16
C GLU A 39 17.22 -3.88 23.85
N ALA A 40 17.31 -4.57 22.71
CA ALA A 40 16.97 -4.01 21.40
C ALA A 40 15.51 -3.53 21.37
N ILE A 41 14.55 -4.35 21.84
CA ILE A 41 13.13 -3.98 21.89
C ILE A 41 12.92 -2.72 22.74
N LEU A 42 13.50 -2.65 23.94
CA LEU A 42 13.38 -1.49 24.83
C LEU A 42 13.92 -0.20 24.18
N LYS A 43 15.08 -0.30 23.51
CA LYS A 43 15.67 0.82 22.78
C LYS A 43 14.81 1.26 21.60
N MET A 44 14.25 0.30 20.87
CA MET A 44 13.32 0.57 19.79
C MET A 44 12.03 1.22 20.30
N GLU A 45 11.50 0.85 21.47
CA GLU A 45 10.32 1.55 22.04
C GLU A 45 10.62 3.03 22.38
N GLN A 46 11.85 3.35 22.76
CA GLN A 46 12.27 4.69 23.18
C GLN A 46 12.84 5.56 22.04
N GLY A 47 13.11 4.99 20.87
CA GLY A 47 13.78 5.69 19.77
C GLY A 47 13.38 5.22 18.37
N THR A 48 13.81 5.97 17.36
CA THR A 48 13.65 5.64 15.94
C THR A 48 14.96 5.11 15.37
N TYR A 49 14.87 4.12 14.49
CA TYR A 49 16.01 3.53 13.78
C TYR A 49 15.60 3.30 12.33
N ASP A 50 16.52 3.56 11.40
CA ASP A 50 16.34 3.28 9.97
C ASP A 50 16.72 1.83 9.64
N LEU A 51 17.75 1.33 10.34
CA LEU A 51 18.33 0.01 10.12
C LEU A 51 18.58 -0.72 11.44
N VAL A 52 18.39 -2.04 11.41
CA VAL A 52 18.76 -2.94 12.50
C VAL A 52 19.68 -4.03 11.95
N PHE A 53 20.87 -4.14 12.54
CA PHE A 53 21.77 -5.28 12.37
C PHE A 53 21.54 -6.22 13.55
N THR A 54 21.22 -7.49 13.32
CA THR A 54 20.97 -8.44 14.41
C THR A 54 21.69 -9.75 14.19
N ASP A 55 22.32 -10.28 15.23
CA ASP A 55 22.73 -11.68 15.27
C ASP A 55 21.48 -12.59 15.29
N LEU A 56 21.60 -13.80 14.74
CA LEU A 56 20.51 -14.79 14.73
C LEU A 56 20.43 -15.62 16.00
N LYS A 57 21.56 -15.87 16.65
CA LYS A 57 21.72 -16.73 17.82
C LYS A 57 22.09 -15.88 19.02
N MET A 58 21.08 -15.39 19.72
CA MET A 58 21.24 -14.68 20.98
C MET A 58 20.46 -15.40 22.10
N PRO A 59 20.90 -15.29 23.36
CA PRO A 59 20.16 -15.81 24.51
C PRO A 59 18.85 -15.04 24.74
N GLU A 60 17.90 -15.71 25.40
CA GLU A 60 16.53 -15.22 25.73
C GLU A 60 15.63 -14.93 24.52
N VAL A 61 16.01 -13.97 23.68
CA VAL A 61 15.29 -13.54 22.48
C VAL A 61 16.24 -13.64 21.31
N ASP A 62 16.01 -14.63 20.46
CA ASP A 62 16.80 -14.85 19.25
C ASP A 62 16.52 -13.82 18.15
N GLY A 63 17.39 -13.76 17.15
CA GLY A 63 17.27 -12.78 16.06
C GLY A 63 16.00 -12.95 15.24
N ILE A 64 15.51 -14.18 15.07
CA ILE A 64 14.27 -14.45 14.32
C ILE A 64 13.05 -13.88 15.05
N THR A 65 12.95 -14.09 16.36
CA THR A 65 11.88 -13.53 17.20
C THR A 65 11.92 -12.01 17.17
N LEU A 66 13.11 -11.42 17.24
CA LEU A 66 13.29 -9.97 17.10
C LEU A 66 12.83 -9.48 15.73
N ILE A 67 13.23 -10.13 14.63
CA ILE A 67 12.82 -9.78 13.27
C ILE A 67 11.30 -9.80 13.13
N ARG A 68 10.63 -10.86 13.60
CA ARG A 68 9.17 -10.98 13.56
C ARG A 68 8.48 -9.86 14.33
N TRP A 69 9.02 -9.49 15.50
CA TRP A 69 8.51 -8.37 16.28
C TRP A 69 8.68 -7.03 15.55
N ILE A 70 9.86 -6.78 14.98
CA ILE A 70 10.14 -5.55 14.22
C ILE A 70 9.21 -5.44 13.02
N LYS A 71 9.03 -6.51 12.24
CA LYS A 71 8.16 -6.48 11.05
C LYS A 71 6.70 -6.24 11.40
N LYS A 72 6.22 -6.76 12.54
CA LYS A 72 4.86 -6.53 13.02
C LYS A 72 4.64 -5.10 13.52
N SER A 73 5.63 -4.53 14.22
CA SER A 73 5.50 -3.22 14.89
C SER A 73 5.94 -2.04 14.00
N ARG A 74 6.94 -2.26 13.14
CA ARG A 74 7.63 -1.24 12.33
C ARG A 74 8.11 -1.82 10.99
N PRO A 75 7.20 -2.07 10.03
CA PRO A 75 7.50 -2.77 8.78
C PRO A 75 8.51 -2.05 7.86
N ASN A 76 8.70 -0.74 8.05
CA ASN A 76 9.57 0.10 7.22
C ASN A 76 11.04 0.08 7.67
N ILE A 77 11.35 -0.50 8.82
CA ILE A 77 12.74 -0.63 9.27
C ILE A 77 13.44 -1.68 8.42
N GLY A 78 14.60 -1.31 7.89
CA GLY A 78 15.46 -2.24 7.18
C GLY A 78 16.19 -3.16 8.16
N ILE A 79 16.24 -4.45 7.84
CA ILE A 79 16.88 -5.44 8.71
C ILE A 79 18.00 -6.13 7.96
N VAL A 80 19.18 -6.14 8.55
CA VAL A 80 20.36 -6.87 8.09
C VAL A 80 20.73 -7.90 9.15
N ILE A 81 21.02 -9.12 8.73
CA ILE A 81 21.45 -10.18 9.66
C ILE A 81 22.97 -10.18 9.78
N ILE A 82 23.50 -10.36 10.98
CA ILE A 82 24.88 -10.74 11.22
C ILE A 82 24.90 -12.24 11.56
N THR A 83 25.70 -13.07 10.88
CA THR A 83 25.66 -14.54 11.12
C THR A 83 27.01 -15.22 10.95
N GLY A 84 27.36 -16.14 11.87
CA GLY A 84 28.63 -16.87 11.86
C GLY A 84 28.69 -18.12 11.00
N TYR A 85 27.58 -18.64 10.48
CA TYR A 85 27.50 -19.70 9.45
C TYR A 85 26.00 -19.92 9.15
N PRO A 86 25.46 -19.47 8.02
CA PRO A 86 24.05 -19.68 7.73
C PRO A 86 23.81 -21.17 7.44
N SER A 87 22.93 -21.81 8.20
CA SER A 87 22.26 -23.02 7.72
C SER A 87 21.26 -22.62 6.63
N GLN A 88 21.02 -23.50 5.64
CA GLN A 88 20.08 -23.19 4.56
C GLN A 88 18.67 -22.88 5.08
N ASP A 89 18.24 -23.54 6.15
CA ASP A 89 16.89 -23.38 6.70
C ASP A 89 16.69 -22.00 7.34
N THR A 90 17.65 -21.54 8.15
CA THR A 90 17.57 -20.22 8.80
C THR A 90 17.70 -19.09 7.78
N MET A 91 18.41 -19.32 6.67
CA MET A 91 18.53 -18.35 5.59
C MET A 91 17.22 -18.21 4.79
N LYS A 92 16.53 -19.31 4.50
CA LYS A 92 15.21 -19.29 3.86
C LYS A 92 14.19 -18.53 4.69
N GLU A 93 14.11 -18.85 5.98
CA GLU A 93 13.18 -18.20 6.90
C GLU A 93 13.44 -16.68 6.98
N ALA A 94 14.70 -16.26 7.03
CA ALA A 94 15.04 -14.85 7.08
C ALA A 94 14.67 -14.10 5.79
N ILE A 95 14.83 -14.73 4.62
CA ILE A 95 14.42 -14.16 3.33
C ILE A 95 12.90 -14.01 3.27
N GLU A 96 12.13 -14.99 3.73
CA GLU A 96 10.66 -14.92 3.81
C GLU A 96 10.16 -13.79 4.72
N LEU A 97 10.93 -13.46 5.76
CA LEU A 97 10.65 -12.34 6.66
C LEU A 97 11.00 -10.97 6.05
N GLY A 98 11.57 -10.92 4.84
CA GLY A 98 11.84 -9.69 4.10
C GLY A 98 12.98 -8.86 4.70
N ILE A 99 14.07 -9.52 5.11
CA ILE A 99 15.36 -8.84 5.38
C ILE A 99 15.91 -8.20 4.10
N ILE A 100 16.88 -7.28 4.26
CA ILE A 100 17.59 -6.66 3.14
C ILE A 100 18.73 -7.56 2.67
N ASP A 101 19.59 -7.93 3.62
CA ASP A 101 20.86 -8.62 3.32
C ASP A 101 21.42 -9.25 4.62
N TYR A 102 22.58 -9.87 4.53
CA TYR A 102 23.32 -10.41 5.68
C TYR A 102 24.83 -10.12 5.61
N VAL A 103 25.47 -10.15 6.78
CA VAL A 103 26.90 -9.95 6.99
C VAL A 103 27.47 -11.21 7.67
N PRO A 104 28.45 -11.90 7.06
CA PRO A 104 29.08 -13.05 7.69
C PRO A 104 30.00 -12.64 8.85
N LYS A 105 29.98 -13.36 9.97
CA LYS A 105 31.01 -13.27 11.02
C LYS A 105 32.12 -14.31 10.75
N PRO A 106 33.40 -13.96 10.93
CA PRO A 106 33.92 -12.60 11.15
C PRO A 106 33.79 -11.75 9.87
N PHE A 107 33.45 -10.47 10.01
CA PHE A 107 33.37 -9.52 8.89
C PHE A 107 34.58 -8.60 8.83
N THR A 108 34.95 -8.20 7.61
CA THR A 108 35.89 -7.10 7.40
C THR A 108 35.14 -5.77 7.40
N PRO A 109 35.83 -4.63 7.67
CA PRO A 109 35.22 -3.31 7.55
C PRO A 109 34.58 -3.07 6.18
N SER A 110 35.22 -3.51 5.09
CA SER A 110 34.70 -3.35 3.72
C SER A 110 33.36 -4.04 3.52
N VAL A 111 33.23 -5.30 3.95
CA VAL A 111 31.99 -6.07 3.81
C VAL A 111 30.85 -5.41 4.60
N LEU A 112 31.12 -5.00 5.84
CA LEU A 112 30.12 -4.33 6.67
C LEU A 112 29.67 -3.01 6.03
N LEU A 113 30.61 -2.22 5.49
CA LEU A 113 30.30 -0.95 4.82
C LEU A 113 29.49 -1.15 3.54
N ASP A 114 29.84 -2.12 2.71
CA ASP A 114 29.15 -2.38 1.46
C ASP A 114 27.70 -2.83 1.70
N VAL A 115 27.49 -3.73 2.66
CA VAL A 115 26.15 -4.15 3.07
C VAL A 115 25.37 -2.97 3.65
N THR A 116 26.01 -2.16 4.49
CA THR A 116 25.36 -0.98 5.10
C THR A 116 24.95 0.03 4.02
N LYS A 117 25.80 0.32 3.03
CA LYS A 117 25.46 1.24 1.93
C LYS A 117 24.25 0.76 1.16
N ARG A 118 24.23 -0.53 0.75
CA ARG A 118 23.05 -1.12 0.09
C ARG A 118 21.81 -1.07 0.96
N ALA A 119 21.95 -1.34 2.26
CA ALA A 119 20.84 -1.31 3.20
C ALA A 119 20.31 0.10 3.46
N VAL A 120 21.19 1.10 3.51
CA VAL A 120 20.81 2.52 3.62
C VAL A 120 20.13 2.96 2.33
N GLU A 121 20.66 2.62 1.15
CA GLU A 121 20.01 2.94 -0.13
C GLU A 121 18.63 2.28 -0.23
N TRP A 122 18.49 1.02 0.19
CA TRP A 122 17.20 0.35 0.30
C TRP A 122 16.29 1.07 1.28
N ALA A 123 16.81 1.45 2.46
CA ALA A 123 16.07 2.17 3.48
C ALA A 123 15.77 3.61 3.06
N GLU A 124 16.51 4.22 2.14
CA GLU A 124 16.22 5.52 1.54
C GLU A 124 15.19 5.40 0.42
N GLY A 125 15.19 4.30 -0.33
CA GLY A 125 14.16 3.96 -1.33
C GLY A 125 12.83 3.49 -0.72
N ARG A 126 12.87 2.90 0.48
CA ARG A 126 11.71 2.41 1.27
C ARG A 126 11.39 3.22 2.53
N LYS A 127 12.25 4.14 2.97
CA LYS A 127 11.77 5.39 3.58
C LYS A 127 10.60 5.76 2.69
N PRO A 128 9.43 6.12 3.24
CA PRO A 128 8.43 6.72 2.42
C PRO A 128 9.17 7.76 1.60
N SER A 129 9.39 7.46 0.33
CA SER A 129 9.52 8.46 -0.69
C SER A 129 8.09 8.95 -0.78
N GLU A 130 7.59 9.54 0.32
CA GLU A 130 6.34 10.22 0.57
C GLU A 130 6.42 11.06 1.89
N GLU A 131 7.27 12.07 2.14
CA GLU A 131 8.12 13.02 1.38
C GLU A 131 8.76 12.63 0.02
N LYS A 132 8.12 12.01 -0.97
CA LYS A 132 7.08 12.58 -1.81
C LYS A 132 5.92 13.13 -0.96
N ALA A 133 5.96 14.40 -0.57
CA ALA A 133 5.47 15.37 -1.54
C ALA A 133 4.64 14.62 -2.58
N VAL A 134 3.37 14.39 -2.25
CA VAL A 134 2.33 14.62 -3.24
C VAL A 134 2.74 15.94 -3.87
N ALA A 135 3.56 15.83 -4.90
CA ALA A 135 3.88 16.84 -5.86
C ALA A 135 2.64 16.91 -6.74
N GLU A 136 1.51 17.10 -6.09
CA GLU A 136 0.49 17.99 -6.50
C GLU A 136 0.37 18.90 -5.28
N GLU A 137 1.33 19.83 -5.14
CA GLU A 137 0.88 21.19 -4.84
C GLU A 137 -0.28 21.40 -5.80
N PHE A 138 -1.50 21.31 -5.27
CA PHE A 138 -2.69 21.55 -6.06
C PHE A 138 -2.42 22.79 -6.89
N PRO A 139 -2.81 22.82 -8.17
CA PRO A 139 -2.84 24.07 -8.91
C PRO A 139 -3.40 25.15 -7.97
N PRO A 140 -2.72 26.30 -7.79
CA PRO A 140 -3.11 27.27 -6.76
C PRO A 140 -4.59 27.70 -6.85
N ALA A 141 -5.21 27.55 -8.02
CA ALA A 141 -6.63 27.67 -8.27
C ALA A 141 -7.49 26.67 -7.46
N MET A 142 -7.15 25.39 -7.49
CA MET A 142 -7.89 24.32 -6.81
C MET A 142 -7.75 24.41 -5.28
N ALA A 143 -6.57 24.79 -4.80
CA ALA A 143 -6.33 25.12 -3.40
C ALA A 143 -7.23 26.27 -2.89
N LYS A 144 -7.37 27.34 -3.68
CA LYS A 144 -8.26 28.47 -3.36
C LYS A 144 -9.73 28.05 -3.34
N GLU A 145 -10.13 27.15 -4.23
CA GLU A 145 -11.49 26.65 -4.30
C GLU A 145 -11.83 25.78 -3.07
N LEU A 146 -10.91 24.90 -2.66
CA LEU A 146 -11.06 24.12 -1.44
C LEU A 146 -11.17 25.02 -0.19
N ASP A 147 -10.33 26.06 -0.08
CA ASP A 147 -10.41 27.03 1.02
C ASP A 147 -11.72 27.84 1.02
N ARG A 148 -12.32 28.06 -0.15
CA ARG A 148 -13.64 28.69 -0.27
C ARG A 148 -14.72 27.76 0.30
N VAL A 149 -14.72 26.49 -0.08
CA VAL A 149 -15.67 25.47 0.40
C VAL A 149 -15.56 25.31 1.91
N ILE A 150 -14.34 25.17 2.44
CA ILE A 150 -14.11 25.07 3.88
C ILE A 150 -14.73 26.26 4.63
N ARG A 151 -14.52 27.49 4.13
CA ARG A 151 -15.07 28.71 4.76
C ARG A 151 -16.60 28.75 4.72
N GLU A 152 -17.20 28.30 3.64
CA GLU A 152 -18.67 28.28 3.48
C GLU A 152 -19.36 27.38 4.51
N TYR A 153 -18.78 26.21 4.77
CA TYR A 153 -19.38 25.21 5.65
C TYR A 153 -18.91 25.29 7.11
N ARG A 154 -17.87 26.07 7.42
CA ARG A 154 -17.23 26.12 8.75
C ARG A 154 -18.19 26.36 9.93
N GLN A 155 -19.29 27.08 9.72
CA GLN A 155 -20.24 27.40 10.80
C GLN A 155 -21.46 26.48 10.87
N ARG A 156 -21.52 25.43 10.03
CA ARG A 156 -22.65 24.48 10.06
C ARG A 156 -22.31 23.28 10.95
N PRO A 157 -23.23 22.84 11.83
CA PRO A 157 -23.07 21.57 12.53
C PRO A 157 -23.03 20.43 11.52
N GLY A 158 -22.10 19.49 11.68
CA GLY A 158 -21.91 18.37 10.73
C GLY A 158 -21.23 18.74 9.41
N CYS A 159 -20.44 19.82 9.37
CA CYS A 159 -19.82 20.34 8.15
C CYS A 159 -18.79 19.41 7.47
N LEU A 160 -18.26 18.41 8.18
CA LEU A 160 -17.20 17.54 7.67
C LEU A 160 -17.62 16.75 6.42
N ILE A 161 -18.77 16.07 6.44
CA ILE A 161 -19.22 15.23 5.33
C ILE A 161 -19.45 16.06 4.04
N PRO A 162 -20.19 17.19 4.07
CA PRO A 162 -20.35 18.04 2.90
C PRO A 162 -19.02 18.59 2.37
N VAL A 163 -18.10 18.96 3.26
CA VAL A 163 -16.78 19.46 2.86
C VAL A 163 -15.95 18.37 2.19
N LEU A 164 -15.97 17.14 2.72
CA LEU A 164 -15.28 16.00 2.10
C LEU A 164 -15.88 15.60 0.75
N GLN A 165 -17.22 15.62 0.63
CA GLN A 165 -17.91 15.38 -0.64
C GLN A 165 -17.47 16.40 -1.68
N ARG A 166 -17.54 17.69 -1.35
CA ARG A 166 -17.18 18.75 -2.29
C ARG A 166 -15.69 18.78 -2.60
N ALA A 167 -14.83 18.47 -1.63
CA ALA A 167 -13.40 18.32 -1.85
C ALA A 167 -13.10 17.16 -2.81
N GLN A 168 -13.79 16.04 -2.68
CA GLN A 168 -13.65 14.90 -3.58
C GLN A 168 -14.19 15.21 -4.98
N GLU A 169 -15.24 16.02 -5.13
CA GLU A 169 -15.72 16.47 -6.44
C GLU A 169 -14.70 17.38 -7.16
N ILE A 170 -13.98 18.21 -6.41
CA ILE A 170 -12.97 19.12 -6.97
C ILE A 170 -11.67 18.38 -7.31
N VAL A 171 -11.23 17.48 -6.42
CA VAL A 171 -9.91 16.82 -6.49
C VAL A 171 -10.00 15.42 -7.12
N GLY A 172 -11.18 14.80 -7.16
CA GLY A 172 -11.42 13.42 -7.59
C GLY A 172 -11.18 12.37 -6.49
N PHE A 173 -10.28 12.65 -5.55
CA PHE A 173 -9.95 11.79 -4.42
C PHE A 173 -9.51 12.62 -3.20
N LEU A 174 -9.36 11.96 -2.04
CA LEU A 174 -9.05 12.58 -0.75
C LEU A 174 -7.72 12.05 -0.19
N PRO A 175 -6.57 12.46 -0.75
CA PRO A 175 -5.27 12.08 -0.22
C PRO A 175 -5.00 12.75 1.14
N PRO A 176 -3.99 12.28 1.91
CA PRO A 176 -3.65 12.84 3.22
C PRO A 176 -3.45 14.37 3.22
N VAL A 177 -2.94 14.94 2.13
CA VAL A 177 -2.73 16.40 1.99
C VAL A 177 -4.06 17.17 1.98
N VAL A 178 -5.08 16.67 1.27
CA VAL A 178 -6.44 17.28 1.29
C VAL A 178 -7.05 17.16 2.68
N GLN A 179 -6.97 15.98 3.29
CA GLN A 179 -7.51 15.71 4.62
C GLN A 179 -6.90 16.66 5.67
N LYS A 180 -5.58 16.85 5.63
CA LYS A 180 -4.83 17.77 6.49
C LYS A 180 -5.26 19.23 6.31
N ARG A 181 -5.50 19.67 5.07
CA ARG A 181 -5.99 21.03 4.80
C ARG A 181 -7.40 21.25 5.31
N ILE A 182 -8.29 20.27 5.13
CA ILE A 182 -9.66 20.29 5.67
C ILE A 182 -9.63 20.33 7.20
N ALA A 183 -8.82 19.49 7.83
CA ALA A 183 -8.66 19.44 9.30
C ALA A 183 -8.22 20.80 9.86
N LYS A 184 -7.20 21.42 9.28
CA LYS A 184 -6.75 22.78 9.65
C LYS A 184 -7.83 23.84 9.42
N GLY A 185 -8.55 23.74 8.30
CA GLY A 185 -9.58 24.70 7.92
C GLY A 185 -10.83 24.67 8.82
N LEU A 186 -11.20 23.47 9.27
CA LEU A 186 -12.33 23.21 10.17
C LEU A 186 -11.95 23.24 11.66
N ASN A 187 -10.67 23.35 11.97
CA ASN A 187 -10.13 23.28 13.34
C ASN A 187 -10.49 21.96 14.05
N MET A 188 -10.24 20.83 13.37
CA MET A 188 -10.48 19.48 13.89
C MET A 188 -9.19 18.65 13.81
N PRO A 189 -9.03 17.61 14.65
CA PRO A 189 -7.92 16.69 14.56
C PRO A 189 -7.84 15.98 13.19
N GLU A 190 -6.64 15.85 12.62
CA GLU A 190 -6.42 15.13 11.35
C GLU A 190 -6.93 13.68 11.44
N ALA A 191 -6.77 13.04 12.60
CA ALA A 191 -7.25 11.68 12.86
C ALA A 191 -8.77 11.53 12.75
N GLU A 192 -9.54 12.57 13.09
CA GLU A 192 -11.00 12.55 13.00
C GLU A 192 -11.46 12.61 11.54
N VAL A 193 -10.83 13.47 10.74
CA VAL A 193 -11.07 13.55 9.29
C VAL A 193 -10.70 12.23 8.62
N HIS A 194 -9.55 11.65 8.98
CA HIS A 194 -9.10 10.37 8.45
C HIS A 194 -10.06 9.23 8.82
N SER A 195 -10.54 9.19 10.07
CA SER A 195 -11.52 8.20 10.52
C SER A 195 -12.77 8.24 9.65
N VAL A 196 -13.33 9.43 9.38
CA VAL A 196 -14.51 9.59 8.53
C VAL A 196 -14.24 9.14 7.09
N VAL A 197 -13.11 9.55 6.50
CA VAL A 197 -12.74 9.14 5.13
C VAL A 197 -12.54 7.63 5.01
N SER A 198 -11.93 7.00 6.01
CA SER A 198 -11.69 5.55 6.02
C SER A 198 -12.96 4.73 6.31
N PHE A 199 -13.94 5.33 7.00
CA PHE A 199 -15.18 4.65 7.39
C PHE A 199 -16.21 4.59 6.25
N TYR A 200 -16.39 5.67 5.49
CA TYR A 200 -17.40 5.73 4.42
C TYR A 200 -16.81 5.28 3.08
N SER A 201 -17.36 4.19 2.52
CA SER A 201 -16.96 3.66 1.20
C SER A 201 -17.14 4.64 0.03
N PHE A 202 -17.95 5.69 0.21
CA PHE A 202 -18.11 6.75 -0.78
C PHE A 202 -16.80 7.53 -1.02
N PHE A 203 -15.98 7.68 0.01
CA PHE A 203 -14.72 8.43 -0.05
C PHE A 203 -13.58 7.53 -0.52
N THR A 204 -12.74 8.05 -1.40
CA THR A 204 -11.55 7.36 -1.91
C THR A 204 -10.29 8.13 -1.56
N MET A 205 -9.28 7.44 -1.05
CA MET A 205 -7.95 8.01 -0.80
C MET A 205 -7.01 7.87 -2.00
N LYS A 206 -7.36 6.99 -2.95
CA LYS A 206 -6.59 6.73 -4.16
C LYS A 206 -7.26 7.40 -5.36
N PRO A 207 -6.47 7.85 -6.36
CA PRO A 207 -7.02 8.38 -7.59
C PRO A 207 -7.90 7.32 -8.27
N ARG A 208 -9.14 7.72 -8.55
CA ARG A 208 -10.06 6.94 -9.38
C ARG A 208 -9.73 7.22 -10.85
N GLY A 209 -9.96 6.22 -11.68
CA GLY A 209 -9.94 6.42 -13.11
C GLY A 209 -11.13 7.26 -13.55
N ASP A 210 -11.06 7.77 -14.77
CA ASP A 210 -12.11 8.60 -15.36
C ASP A 210 -13.50 7.93 -15.32
N HIS A 211 -13.54 6.60 -15.39
CA HIS A 211 -14.74 5.77 -15.32
C HIS A 211 -14.67 4.78 -14.14
N ASN A 212 -15.67 4.83 -13.26
CA ASN A 212 -15.78 3.91 -12.12
C ASN A 212 -16.72 2.74 -12.44
N VAL A 213 -16.16 1.54 -12.53
CA VAL A 213 -16.87 0.29 -12.81
C VAL A 213 -17.24 -0.41 -11.52
N ARG A 214 -18.49 -0.24 -11.08
CA ARG A 214 -19.05 -0.91 -9.90
C ARG A 214 -19.70 -2.23 -10.27
N VAL A 215 -19.19 -3.34 -9.74
CA VAL A 215 -19.72 -4.68 -9.99
C VAL A 215 -20.47 -5.19 -8.76
N CYS A 216 -21.71 -5.66 -8.93
CA CYS A 216 -22.50 -6.20 -7.83
C CYS A 216 -22.04 -7.62 -7.46
N LEU A 217 -21.52 -7.78 -6.24
CA LEU A 217 -21.12 -9.06 -5.63
C LEU A 217 -22.19 -9.58 -4.65
N GLY A 218 -23.43 -9.13 -4.81
CA GLY A 218 -24.57 -9.60 -4.03
C GLY A 218 -25.02 -11.01 -4.45
N THR A 219 -25.78 -11.68 -3.58
CA THR A 219 -26.18 -13.08 -3.75
C THR A 219 -26.87 -13.37 -5.09
N ALA A 220 -27.76 -12.48 -5.56
CA ALA A 220 -28.47 -12.66 -6.83
C ALA A 220 -27.54 -12.59 -8.05
N CYS A 221 -26.48 -11.77 -8.00
CA CYS A 221 -25.48 -11.69 -9.06
C CYS A 221 -24.49 -12.86 -8.97
N TYR A 222 -24.14 -13.28 -7.75
CA TYR A 222 -23.27 -14.43 -7.50
C TYR A 222 -23.86 -15.72 -8.07
N VAL A 223 -25.12 -16.04 -7.75
CA VAL A 223 -25.79 -17.27 -8.24
C VAL A 223 -25.93 -17.27 -9.77
N LYS A 224 -25.99 -16.10 -10.41
CA LYS A 224 -26.04 -15.95 -11.86
C LYS A 224 -24.65 -15.87 -12.53
N GLY A 225 -23.58 -16.17 -11.80
CA GLY A 225 -22.24 -16.30 -12.38
C GLY A 225 -21.52 -14.98 -12.66
N ILE A 226 -21.73 -13.94 -11.84
CA ILE A 226 -20.99 -12.67 -11.98
C ILE A 226 -19.46 -12.84 -11.90
N GLU A 227 -18.97 -13.91 -11.26
CA GLU A 227 -17.53 -14.21 -11.17
C GLU A 227 -16.87 -14.35 -12.54
N GLY A 228 -17.56 -14.98 -13.51
CA GLY A 228 -17.04 -15.11 -14.87
C GLY A 228 -16.98 -13.77 -15.62
N VAL A 229 -17.94 -12.87 -15.35
CA VAL A 229 -17.93 -11.51 -15.87
C VAL A 229 -16.78 -10.72 -15.26
N LEU A 230 -16.64 -10.78 -13.94
CA LEU A 230 -15.58 -10.10 -13.20
C LEU A 230 -14.20 -10.60 -13.64
N ALA A 231 -14.00 -11.91 -13.82
CA ALA A 231 -12.73 -12.47 -14.28
C ALA A 231 -12.31 -11.93 -15.65
N LYS A 232 -13.24 -11.87 -16.63
CA LYS A 232 -12.94 -11.27 -17.94
C LYS A 232 -12.64 -9.77 -17.84
N ILE A 233 -13.34 -9.03 -16.98
CA ILE A 233 -13.07 -7.61 -16.75
C ILE A 233 -11.67 -7.41 -16.16
N LYS A 234 -11.30 -8.21 -15.16
CA LYS A 234 -9.96 -8.18 -14.54
C LYS A 234 -8.86 -8.52 -15.54
N ASP A 235 -9.06 -9.52 -16.37
CA ASP A 235 -8.08 -9.94 -17.38
C ASP A 235 -7.88 -8.86 -18.46
N GLN A 236 -8.98 -8.25 -18.92
CA GLN A 236 -8.93 -7.18 -19.92
C GLN A 236 -8.24 -5.91 -19.41
N LEU A 237 -8.60 -5.48 -18.19
CA LEU A 237 -8.08 -4.24 -17.60
C LEU A 237 -6.77 -4.45 -16.82
N LYS A 238 -6.36 -5.72 -16.59
CA LYS A 238 -5.18 -6.13 -15.82
C LYS A 238 -5.10 -5.52 -14.41
N ILE A 239 -6.26 -5.34 -13.77
CA ILE A 239 -6.38 -4.78 -12.41
C ILE A 239 -7.33 -5.61 -11.55
N ASP A 240 -7.12 -5.59 -10.23
CA ASP A 240 -8.00 -6.27 -9.26
C ASP A 240 -9.11 -5.32 -8.72
N ILE A 241 -10.03 -5.85 -7.92
CA ILE A 241 -11.07 -5.07 -7.25
C ILE A 241 -10.42 -4.08 -6.29
N GLY A 242 -10.79 -2.80 -6.42
CA GLY A 242 -10.26 -1.70 -5.62
C GLY A 242 -9.03 -1.03 -6.24
N GLU A 243 -8.63 -1.47 -7.42
CA GLU A 243 -7.52 -0.89 -8.18
C GLU A 243 -8.00 -0.04 -9.35
N THR A 244 -7.08 0.79 -9.84
CA THR A 244 -7.26 1.70 -10.98
C THR A 244 -6.21 1.34 -12.02
N THR A 245 -6.59 1.35 -13.30
CA THR A 245 -5.68 1.07 -14.42
C THR A 245 -4.52 2.06 -14.48
N GLU A 246 -3.37 1.63 -15.00
CA GLU A 246 -2.17 2.47 -15.12
C GLU A 246 -2.42 3.75 -15.94
N ASP A 247 -3.32 3.66 -16.93
CA ASP A 247 -3.74 4.79 -17.77
C ASP A 247 -4.77 5.72 -17.11
N ARG A 248 -5.16 5.44 -15.85
CA ARG A 248 -6.17 6.17 -15.06
C ARG A 248 -7.53 6.31 -15.77
N LYS A 249 -7.88 5.40 -16.69
CA LYS A 249 -9.20 5.44 -17.34
C LYS A 249 -10.28 4.68 -16.57
N PHE A 250 -9.94 3.55 -15.96
CA PHE A 250 -10.92 2.68 -15.32
C PHE A 250 -10.53 2.34 -13.88
N SER A 251 -11.50 2.37 -12.98
CA SER A 251 -11.40 1.76 -11.64
C SER A 251 -12.43 0.66 -11.49
N ILE A 252 -12.07 -0.45 -10.82
CA ILE A 252 -13.02 -1.52 -10.50
C ILE A 252 -13.37 -1.45 -9.03
N GLU A 253 -14.66 -1.38 -8.71
CA GLU A 253 -15.18 -1.37 -7.35
C GLU A 253 -16.18 -2.50 -7.14
N GLY A 254 -15.93 -3.36 -6.15
CA GLY A 254 -16.86 -4.42 -5.76
C GLY A 254 -17.88 -3.89 -4.76
N VAL A 255 -19.17 -3.88 -5.12
CA VAL A 255 -20.25 -3.42 -4.24
C VAL A 255 -21.18 -4.55 -3.84
N ARG A 256 -21.77 -4.45 -2.65
CA ARG A 256 -22.66 -5.51 -2.13
C ARG A 256 -24.02 -5.54 -2.82
N CYS A 257 -24.58 -4.40 -3.18
CA CYS A 257 -25.87 -4.32 -3.85
C CYS A 257 -25.98 -3.02 -4.66
N LEU A 258 -26.49 -3.14 -5.89
CA LEU A 258 -26.85 -2.01 -6.77
C LEU A 258 -28.37 -1.79 -6.86
N GLY A 259 -29.17 -2.53 -6.10
CA GLY A 259 -30.63 -2.40 -6.08
C GLY A 259 -31.38 -2.94 -7.31
N ALA A 260 -30.67 -3.42 -8.33
CA ALA A 260 -31.26 -3.89 -9.59
C ALA A 260 -31.29 -5.43 -9.72
N CYS A 261 -31.67 -6.16 -8.67
CA CYS A 261 -31.65 -7.62 -8.64
C CYS A 261 -32.46 -8.29 -9.77
N GLY A 262 -33.53 -7.65 -10.27
CA GLY A 262 -34.31 -8.14 -11.41
C GLY A 262 -33.53 -8.21 -12.72
N LEU A 263 -32.43 -7.44 -12.82
CA LEU A 263 -31.55 -7.38 -13.98
C LEU A 263 -30.23 -8.14 -13.74
N ALA A 264 -30.12 -8.92 -12.66
CA ALA A 264 -28.90 -9.66 -12.35
C ALA A 264 -28.46 -10.58 -13.50
N PRO A 265 -27.15 -10.68 -13.80
CA PRO A 265 -26.02 -9.97 -13.17
C PRO A 265 -25.93 -8.48 -13.57
N VAL A 266 -25.54 -7.61 -12.62
CA VAL A 266 -25.53 -6.14 -12.80
C VAL A 266 -24.16 -5.53 -12.52
N MET A 267 -23.81 -4.54 -13.34
CA MET A 267 -22.66 -3.65 -13.23
C MET A 267 -23.13 -2.22 -13.47
N MET A 268 -22.47 -1.25 -12.88
CA MET A 268 -22.71 0.17 -13.11
C MET A 268 -21.39 0.81 -13.52
N ILE A 269 -21.41 1.59 -14.60
CA ILE A 269 -20.26 2.44 -14.97
C ILE A 269 -20.71 3.87 -14.74
N ASP A 270 -20.03 4.56 -13.84
CA ASP A 270 -20.38 5.90 -13.37
C ASP A 270 -21.82 5.97 -12.80
N GLN A 271 -22.77 6.46 -13.61
CA GLN A 271 -24.19 6.56 -13.24
C GLN A 271 -25.10 5.63 -14.06
N GLU A 272 -24.55 4.94 -15.07
CA GLU A 272 -25.33 4.09 -15.97
C GLU A 272 -25.33 2.63 -15.49
N THR A 273 -26.52 2.05 -15.38
CA THR A 273 -26.72 0.69 -14.88
C THR A 273 -26.90 -0.29 -16.03
N TYR A 274 -26.09 -1.35 -16.04
CA TYR A 274 -26.07 -2.39 -17.04
C TYR A 274 -26.47 -3.74 -16.45
N GLY A 275 -27.50 -4.34 -17.03
CA GLY A 275 -28.09 -5.60 -16.58
C GLY A 275 -27.99 -6.74 -17.59
N ALA A 276 -28.33 -7.94 -17.12
CA ALA A 276 -28.24 -9.21 -17.86
C ALA A 276 -26.87 -9.34 -18.52
N LEU A 277 -25.84 -9.17 -17.71
CA LEU A 277 -24.46 -9.17 -18.18
C LEU A 277 -23.98 -10.58 -18.48
N THR A 278 -23.44 -10.74 -19.68
CA THR A 278 -22.56 -11.85 -20.04
C THR A 278 -21.13 -11.32 -20.13
N PRO A 279 -20.10 -12.17 -20.02
CA PRO A 279 -18.71 -11.72 -20.09
C PRO A 279 -18.42 -10.95 -21.38
N SER A 280 -18.97 -11.40 -22.52
CA SER A 280 -18.83 -10.75 -23.83
C SER A 280 -19.54 -9.39 -23.89
N LYS A 281 -20.71 -9.26 -23.25
CA LYS A 281 -21.46 -7.98 -23.17
C LYS A 281 -20.74 -6.97 -22.28
N ALA A 282 -20.17 -7.41 -21.16
CA ALA A 282 -19.41 -6.54 -20.26
C ALA A 282 -18.18 -5.94 -20.94
N LEU A 283 -17.43 -6.74 -21.70
CA LEU A 283 -16.28 -6.24 -22.49
C LEU A 283 -16.70 -5.21 -23.55
N LYS A 284 -17.81 -5.47 -24.26
CA LYS A 284 -18.34 -4.50 -25.24
C LYS A 284 -18.70 -3.17 -24.60
N ILE A 285 -19.34 -3.21 -23.43
CA ILE A 285 -19.69 -2.00 -22.68
C ILE A 285 -18.42 -1.25 -22.28
N ILE A 286 -17.40 -1.92 -21.71
CA ILE A 286 -16.14 -1.27 -21.32
C ILE A 286 -15.42 -0.63 -22.53
N SER A 287 -15.42 -1.29 -23.68
CA SER A 287 -14.85 -0.75 -24.92
C SER A 287 -15.56 0.53 -25.41
N GLN A 288 -16.86 0.69 -25.13
CA GLN A 288 -17.59 1.93 -25.48
C GLN A 288 -17.11 3.15 -24.67
N TYR A 289 -16.58 2.93 -23.47
CA TYR A 289 -16.00 3.97 -22.62
C TYR A 289 -14.49 4.15 -22.85
N GLY A 290 -13.93 3.59 -23.94
CA GLY A 290 -12.53 3.81 -24.32
C GLY A 290 -11.52 2.82 -23.71
N GLY A 291 -12.00 1.63 -23.30
CA GLY A 291 -11.15 0.49 -22.93
C GLY A 291 -10.41 -0.12 -24.13
N PRO A 292 -9.35 -0.91 -23.89
CA PRO A 292 -8.63 -1.59 -24.97
C PRO A 292 -9.59 -2.51 -25.72
N ALA A 293 -9.69 -2.34 -27.04
CA ALA A 293 -10.49 -3.22 -27.88
C ALA A 293 -9.79 -4.57 -28.01
N SER A 294 -10.19 -5.58 -27.24
CA SER A 294 -9.85 -6.96 -27.59
C SER A 294 -10.75 -7.37 -28.75
N GLY A 295 -10.15 -7.44 -29.93
CA GLY A 295 -10.74 -8.12 -31.07
C GLY A 295 -10.89 -9.60 -30.75
N GLN A 296 -12.12 -10.08 -30.74
CA GLN A 296 -12.48 -11.45 -31.08
C GLN A 296 -13.93 -11.43 -31.59
N SER A 297 -14.07 -11.89 -32.83
CA SER A 297 -15.29 -12.01 -33.61
C SER A 297 -16.30 -12.97 -32.96
N PRO A 298 -17.60 -12.91 -33.30
CA PRO A 298 -18.68 -13.65 -32.63
C PRO A 298 -18.73 -15.16 -32.92
N GLU A 299 -17.71 -15.79 -33.50
CA GLU A 299 -17.86 -17.11 -34.17
C GLU A 299 -17.42 -18.33 -33.35
N GLU A 300 -16.79 -18.18 -32.17
CA GLU A 300 -16.34 -19.36 -31.39
C GLU A 300 -17.28 -19.75 -30.23
N GLU A 301 -18.33 -18.98 -29.93
CA GLU A 301 -19.23 -19.26 -28.79
C GLU A 301 -20.42 -20.19 -29.16
N THR A 302 -20.57 -20.60 -30.43
CA THR A 302 -21.61 -21.57 -30.86
C THR A 302 -21.18 -23.04 -30.83
N ALA A 303 -19.90 -23.35 -30.63
CA ALA A 303 -19.42 -24.73 -30.68
C ALA A 303 -19.41 -25.45 -29.31
N ALA A 304 -19.43 -24.74 -28.19
CA ALA A 304 -19.22 -25.35 -26.87
C ALA A 304 -20.51 -25.66 -26.07
N VAL A 305 -21.71 -25.40 -26.61
CA VAL A 305 -22.99 -25.64 -25.92
C VAL A 305 -23.75 -26.87 -26.47
N ALA A 306 -23.23 -27.54 -27.51
CA ALA A 306 -23.93 -28.64 -28.16
C ALA A 306 -23.52 -30.07 -27.72
N GLU A 307 -22.58 -30.24 -26.78
CA GLU A 307 -22.08 -31.58 -26.38
C GLU A 307 -22.39 -31.96 -24.92
N GLN A 308 -23.35 -31.31 -24.26
CA GLN A 308 -23.83 -31.72 -22.93
C GLN A 308 -25.31 -32.11 -22.85
N GLU A 309 -26.00 -32.20 -23.98
CA GLU A 309 -27.30 -32.90 -24.07
C GLU A 309 -27.25 -33.90 -25.23
N GLY A 310 -26.66 -35.07 -24.95
CA GLY A 310 -26.62 -36.25 -25.82
C GLY A 310 -26.36 -37.50 -24.99
#